data_AF-A0A452ZU80-F1
#
_entry.id   AF-A0A452ZU80-F1
#
_cell.length_a   1.000
_cell.length_b   1.000
_cell.length_c   1.000
_cell.angle_alpha   90.00
_cell.angle_beta   90.00
_cell.angle_gamma   90.00
#
_symmetry.space_group_name_H-M   'P 1'
#
loop_
_entity.id
_entity.type
_entity.pdbx_description
1 polymer ?
#
loop_
_entity_poly.entity_id
_entity_poly.type
_entity_poly.pdbx_seq_one_letter_code
_entity_poly.pdbx_strand_id
1 'polypeptide(L)'
;MSKKGGKKAAAGGGEMSRFLQPHLQTITDTLQMMSEAAPGGLERTEWSEVVALGDVVSRQATVAGMVWSGDLPGVETLKENIAAYFNVLQGFLLACHGSTVGAGPTLHKYITSSAKGVVDASFSLFKLAVSAYVVRIRARYACL
;
A
#
# COMPACT_ATOMS: atom_id res chain seq x y z
N MET A 1 35.55 13.15 -2.62
CA MET A 1 34.34 13.59 -1.87
C MET A 1 33.14 12.62 -1.97
N SER A 2 33.17 11.57 -2.81
CA SER A 2 32.04 10.65 -3.08
C SER A 2 31.54 9.76 -1.90
N LYS A 3 32.39 9.46 -0.90
CA LYS A 3 32.04 8.55 0.22
C LYS A 3 30.94 9.07 1.16
N LYS A 4 30.76 10.40 1.25
CA LYS A 4 29.79 11.05 2.16
C LYS A 4 28.37 11.09 1.57
N GLY A 5 28.25 11.25 0.25
CA GLY A 5 26.98 11.21 -0.49
C GLY A 5 26.35 9.81 -0.52
N GLY A 6 27.15 8.77 -0.74
CA GLY A 6 26.69 7.37 -0.73
C GLY A 6 26.12 6.93 0.64
N LYS A 7 26.73 7.37 1.75
CA LYS A 7 26.22 7.08 3.11
C LYS A 7 24.87 7.75 3.39
N LYS A 8 24.67 9.01 2.95
CA LYS A 8 23.39 9.72 3.12
C LYS A 8 22.26 9.11 2.28
N ALA A 9 22.56 8.70 1.06
CA ALA A 9 21.59 8.02 0.19
C ALA A 9 21.16 6.65 0.74
N ALA A 10 22.12 5.88 1.28
CA ALA A 10 21.83 4.61 1.93
C ALA A 10 21.00 4.78 3.20
N ALA A 11 21.23 5.85 3.97
CA ALA A 11 20.45 6.17 5.17
C ALA A 11 18.99 6.52 4.83
N GLY A 12 18.74 7.45 3.89
CA GLY A 12 17.38 7.84 3.51
C GLY A 12 16.59 6.72 2.81
N GLY A 13 17.28 5.89 2.02
CA GLY A 13 16.67 4.70 1.44
C GLY A 13 16.34 3.61 2.46
N GLY A 14 17.26 3.36 3.39
CA GLY A 14 17.04 2.42 4.49
C GLY A 14 15.92 2.86 5.43
N GLU A 15 15.81 4.16 5.70
CA GLU A 15 14.71 4.75 6.45
C GLU A 15 13.36 4.49 5.80
N MET A 16 13.23 4.76 4.50
CA MET A 16 11.96 4.58 3.80
C MET A 16 11.55 3.11 3.72
N SER A 17 12.50 2.20 3.44
CA SER A 17 12.23 0.77 3.46
C SER A 17 11.78 0.30 4.84
N ARG A 18 12.40 0.79 5.93
CA ARG A 18 11.98 0.46 7.30
C ARG A 18 10.60 1.01 7.62
N PHE A 19 10.27 2.20 7.13
CA PHE A 19 8.95 2.82 7.33
C PHE A 19 7.84 2.07 6.58
N LEU A 20 8.12 1.57 5.37
CA LEU A 20 7.13 0.82 4.58
C LEU A 20 6.76 -0.54 5.21
N GLN A 21 7.71 -1.21 5.87
CA GLN A 21 7.53 -2.61 6.31
C GLN A 21 6.35 -2.84 7.27
N PRO A 22 6.13 -2.03 8.32
CA PRO A 22 4.96 -2.16 9.19
C PRO A 22 3.63 -2.09 8.42
N HIS A 23 3.52 -1.19 7.44
CA HIS A 23 2.31 -1.08 6.62
C HIS A 23 2.06 -2.32 5.75
N LEU A 24 3.12 -2.88 5.16
CA LEU A 24 3.04 -4.15 4.42
C LEU A 24 2.60 -5.30 5.33
N GLN A 25 3.10 -5.34 6.58
CA GLN A 25 2.74 -6.36 7.53
C GLN A 25 1.26 -6.24 7.94
N THR A 26 0.80 -5.05 8.31
CA THR A 26 -0.62 -4.82 8.67
C THR A 26 -1.59 -5.27 7.58
N ILE A 27 -1.25 -5.00 6.30
CA ILE A 27 -2.08 -5.46 5.18
C ILE A 27 -2.01 -6.98 5.00
N THR A 28 -0.84 -7.59 5.19
CA THR A 28 -0.68 -9.05 5.15
C THR A 28 -1.52 -9.73 6.22
N ASP A 29 -1.48 -9.20 7.45
CA ASP A 29 -2.25 -9.70 8.58
C ASP A 29 -3.76 -9.55 8.33
N THR A 30 -4.17 -8.40 7.78
CA THR A 30 -5.57 -8.15 7.39
C THR A 30 -6.02 -9.17 6.34
N LEU A 31 -5.22 -9.40 5.30
CA LEU A 31 -5.54 -10.38 4.25
C LEU A 31 -5.58 -11.82 4.78
N GLN A 32 -4.72 -12.16 5.73
CA GLN A 32 -4.74 -13.47 6.38
C GLN A 32 -6.01 -13.67 7.20
N MET A 33 -6.45 -12.65 7.93
CA MET A 33 -7.74 -12.66 8.64
C MET A 33 -8.91 -12.90 7.68
N MET A 34 -8.88 -12.33 6.47
CA MET A 34 -9.89 -12.52 5.43
C MET A 34 -9.93 -13.93 4.79
N SER A 35 -9.04 -14.83 5.19
CA SER A 35 -9.08 -16.22 4.72
C SER A 35 -10.38 -16.93 5.14
N GLU A 36 -10.93 -16.53 6.29
CA GLU A 36 -12.24 -16.97 6.78
C GLU A 36 -13.32 -15.95 6.39
N ALA A 37 -14.56 -16.42 6.23
CA ALA A 37 -15.69 -15.54 5.97
C ALA A 37 -16.04 -14.71 7.21
N ALA A 38 -16.57 -13.51 7.00
CA ALA A 38 -16.99 -12.66 8.12
C ALA A 38 -18.06 -13.36 8.97
N PRO A 39 -18.02 -13.21 10.31
CA PRO A 39 -19.01 -13.83 11.20
C PRO A 39 -20.45 -13.47 10.81
N GLY A 40 -21.32 -14.48 10.75
CA GLY A 40 -22.71 -14.32 10.29
C GLY A 40 -23.60 -13.43 11.16
N GLY A 41 -23.17 -13.07 12.38
CA GLY A 41 -23.90 -12.18 13.28
C GLY A 41 -23.58 -10.69 13.11
N LEU A 42 -22.68 -10.34 12.18
CA LEU A 42 -22.32 -8.95 11.89
C LEU A 42 -23.25 -8.35 10.83
N GLU A 43 -23.35 -7.02 10.82
CA GLU A 43 -23.96 -6.29 9.71
C GLU A 43 -23.11 -6.48 8.45
N ARG A 44 -23.77 -6.84 7.35
CA ARG A 44 -23.10 -7.04 6.07
C ARG A 44 -22.76 -5.69 5.45
N THR A 45 -21.50 -5.50 5.06
CA THR A 45 -21.08 -4.32 4.29
C THR A 45 -21.75 -4.32 2.93
N GLU A 46 -22.36 -3.18 2.58
CA GLU A 46 -22.99 -2.98 1.28
C GLU A 46 -21.96 -2.93 0.14
N TRP A 47 -22.31 -3.51 -1.01
CA TRP A 47 -21.40 -3.55 -2.16
C TRP A 47 -21.04 -2.18 -2.71
N SER A 48 -21.93 -1.20 -2.57
CA SER A 48 -21.67 0.20 -2.94
C SER A 48 -20.51 0.79 -2.14
N GLU A 49 -20.34 0.41 -0.88
CA GLU A 49 -19.22 0.83 -0.04
C GLU A 49 -17.90 0.19 -0.50
N VAL A 50 -17.93 -1.10 -0.84
CA VAL A 50 -16.75 -1.81 -1.40
C VAL A 50 -16.29 -1.12 -2.69
N VAL A 51 -17.22 -0.79 -3.59
CA VAL A 51 -16.91 -0.08 -4.84
C VAL A 51 -16.37 1.32 -4.56
N ALA A 52 -17.00 2.07 -3.67
CA ALA A 52 -16.57 3.43 -3.32
C ALA A 52 -15.14 3.45 -2.75
N LEU A 53 -14.81 2.52 -1.84
CA LEU A 53 -13.46 2.40 -1.29
C LEU A 53 -12.46 1.94 -2.36
N GLY A 54 -12.84 1.03 -3.25
CA GLY A 54 -12.02 0.63 -4.40
C GLY A 54 -11.64 1.83 -5.30
N ASP A 55 -12.59 2.73 -5.55
CA ASP A 55 -12.32 3.96 -6.30
C ASP A 55 -11.35 4.89 -5.56
N VAL A 56 -11.44 4.96 -4.22
CA VAL A 56 -10.49 5.74 -3.41
C VAL A 56 -9.10 5.11 -3.46
N VAL A 57 -8.96 3.79 -3.38
CA VAL A 57 -7.68 3.08 -3.56
C VAL A 57 -7.05 3.43 -4.92
N SER A 58 -7.84 3.37 -5.99
CA SER A 58 -7.39 3.68 -7.35
C SER A 58 -6.91 5.14 -7.46
N ARG A 59 -7.70 6.10 -6.95
CA ARG A 59 -7.31 7.52 -6.91
C ARG A 59 -6.03 7.75 -6.10
N GLN A 60 -5.90 7.10 -4.94
CA GLN A 60 -4.69 7.19 -4.12
C GLN A 60 -3.47 6.58 -4.82
N ALA A 61 -3.65 5.56 -5.66
CA ALA A 61 -2.57 4.99 -6.46
C ALA A 61 -2.06 6.01 -7.49
N THR A 62 -2.96 6.77 -8.12
CA THR A 62 -2.59 7.88 -9.01
C THR A 62 -1.84 8.96 -8.26
N VAL A 63 -2.32 9.38 -7.08
CA VAL A 63 -1.64 10.37 -6.23
C VAL A 63 -0.25 9.89 -5.84
N ALA A 64 -0.10 8.62 -5.42
CA ALA A 64 1.20 8.03 -5.14
C ALA A 64 2.11 8.08 -6.39
N GLY A 65 1.62 7.68 -7.56
CA GLY A 65 2.38 7.78 -8.81
C GLY A 65 2.92 9.19 -9.07
N MET A 66 2.08 10.23 -8.88
CA MET A 66 2.47 11.62 -9.04
C MET A 66 3.50 12.07 -8.00
N VAL A 67 3.27 11.77 -6.72
CA VAL A 67 4.18 12.14 -5.62
C VAL A 67 5.54 11.49 -5.83
N TRP A 68 5.58 10.19 -6.10
CA TRP A 68 6.83 9.44 -6.21
C TRP A 68 7.60 9.70 -7.50
N SER A 69 6.94 10.17 -8.57
CA SER A 69 7.61 10.56 -9.82
C SER A 69 8.14 12.00 -9.84
N GLY A 70 7.74 12.85 -8.90
CA GLY A 70 8.24 14.23 -8.78
C GLY A 70 9.74 14.34 -8.49
N ASP A 71 10.30 15.54 -8.63
CA ASP A 71 11.72 15.85 -8.43
C ASP A 71 12.12 15.76 -6.95
N LEU A 72 12.58 14.56 -6.54
CA LEU A 72 13.06 14.21 -5.20
C LEU A 72 12.22 14.82 -4.07
N PRO A 73 11.00 14.29 -3.87
CA PRO A 73 10.09 14.76 -2.84
C PRO A 73 10.72 14.65 -1.45
N GLY A 74 10.25 15.49 -0.53
CA GLY A 74 10.64 15.41 0.87
C GLY A 74 10.27 14.05 1.49
N VAL A 75 11.14 13.52 2.36
CA VAL A 75 10.95 12.21 3.02
C VAL A 75 9.63 12.15 3.78
N GLU A 76 9.24 13.23 4.47
CA GLU A 76 7.99 13.26 5.23
C GLU A 76 6.76 13.18 4.32
N THR A 77 6.76 13.88 3.18
CA THR A 77 5.70 13.77 2.16
C THR A 77 5.57 12.33 1.63
N LEU A 78 6.68 11.62 1.46
CA LEU A 78 6.67 10.23 1.03
C LEU A 78 6.09 9.30 2.12
N LYS A 79 6.43 9.53 3.39
CA LYS A 79 5.87 8.79 4.53
C LYS A 79 4.37 9.03 4.69
N GLU A 80 3.93 10.29 4.60
CA GLU A 80 2.52 10.66 4.63
C GLU A 80 1.74 9.98 3.49
N ASN A 81 2.32 9.93 2.29
CA ASN A 81 1.72 9.24 1.16
C ASN A 81 1.60 7.72 1.39
N ILE A 82 2.63 7.06 1.95
CA ILE A 82 2.55 5.65 2.36
C ILE A 82 1.41 5.46 3.36
N ALA A 83 1.39 6.25 4.44
CA ALA A 83 0.39 6.11 5.49
C ALA A 83 -1.04 6.31 4.95
N ALA A 84 -1.27 7.37 4.17
CA ALA A 84 -2.57 7.65 3.57
C ALA A 84 -3.03 6.51 2.64
N TYR A 85 -2.15 6.02 1.77
CA TYR A 85 -2.49 4.95 0.85
C TYR A 85 -2.86 3.66 1.59
N PHE A 86 -2.01 3.24 2.53
CA PHE A 86 -2.18 1.97 3.24
C PHE A 86 -3.38 1.99 4.19
N ASN A 87 -3.74 3.15 4.76
CA ASN A 87 -4.97 3.29 5.54
C ASN A 87 -6.22 3.07 4.68
N VAL A 88 -6.26 3.66 3.48
CA VAL A 88 -7.35 3.45 2.52
C VAL A 88 -7.41 2.00 2.07
N LEU A 89 -6.25 1.39 1.75
CA LEU A 89 -6.18 -0.02 1.36
C LEU A 89 -6.71 -0.94 2.46
N GLN A 90 -6.35 -0.69 3.72
CA GLN A 90 -6.86 -1.47 4.85
C GLN A 90 -8.38 -1.32 4.98
N GLY A 91 -8.92 -0.11 4.87
CA GLY A 91 -10.37 0.12 4.87
C GLY A 91 -11.09 -0.65 3.75
N PHE A 92 -10.54 -0.63 2.53
CA PHE A 92 -11.06 -1.42 1.42
C PHE A 92 -11.08 -2.92 1.72
N LEU A 93 -10.01 -3.47 2.30
CA LEU A 93 -9.94 -4.88 2.66
C LEU A 93 -10.98 -5.27 3.71
N LEU A 94 -11.17 -4.42 4.73
CA LEU A 94 -12.20 -4.64 5.75
C LEU A 94 -13.61 -4.59 5.16
N ALA A 95 -13.87 -3.67 4.23
CA ALA A 95 -15.15 -3.63 3.51
C ALA A 95 -15.36 -4.88 2.63
N CYS A 96 -14.33 -5.34 1.92
CA CYS A 96 -14.38 -6.62 1.21
C CYS A 96 -14.74 -7.77 2.16
N HIS A 97 -14.09 -7.85 3.32
CA HIS A 97 -14.39 -8.87 4.32
C HIS A 97 -15.83 -8.78 4.82
N GLY A 98 -16.30 -7.61 5.23
CA GLY A 98 -17.67 -7.40 5.69
C GLY A 98 -18.73 -7.74 4.64
N SER A 99 -18.42 -7.60 3.35
CA SER A 99 -19.32 -7.99 2.25
C SER A 99 -19.51 -9.52 2.12
N THR A 100 -18.65 -10.30 2.79
CA THR A 100 -18.69 -11.77 2.82
C THR A 100 -19.62 -12.34 3.89
N VAL A 101 -20.25 -11.51 4.73
CA VAL A 101 -21.27 -11.97 5.68
C VAL A 101 -22.39 -12.70 4.93
N GLY A 102 -22.61 -13.96 5.29
CA GLY A 102 -23.61 -14.83 4.64
C GLY A 102 -23.26 -15.26 3.21
N ALA A 103 -22.05 -14.96 2.71
CA ALA A 103 -21.61 -15.40 1.40
C ALA A 103 -21.24 -16.89 1.40
N GLY A 104 -21.61 -17.59 0.32
CA GLY A 104 -21.13 -18.94 0.08
C GLY A 104 -19.62 -18.99 -0.26
N PRO A 105 -18.99 -20.16 -0.17
CA PRO A 105 -17.53 -20.32 -0.34
C PRO A 105 -17.01 -19.84 -1.70
N THR A 106 -17.82 -19.97 -2.76
CA THR A 106 -17.46 -19.48 -4.10
C THR A 106 -17.31 -17.96 -4.11
N LEU A 107 -18.32 -17.23 -3.62
CA LEU A 107 -18.30 -15.77 -3.62
C LEU A 107 -17.20 -15.24 -2.70
N HIS A 108 -17.05 -15.81 -1.50
CA HIS A 108 -15.94 -15.50 -0.58
C HIS A 108 -14.58 -15.62 -1.27
N LYS A 109 -14.33 -16.75 -1.95
CA LYS A 109 -13.07 -16.98 -2.67
C LYS A 109 -12.82 -15.94 -3.76
N TYR A 110 -13.84 -15.56 -4.54
CA TYR A 110 -13.67 -14.53 -5.59
C TYR A 110 -13.39 -13.15 -5.01
N ILE A 111 -14.05 -12.78 -3.90
CA ILE A 111 -13.81 -11.52 -3.19
C ILE A 111 -12.38 -11.48 -2.67
N THR A 112 -11.97 -12.48 -1.88
CA THR A 112 -10.63 -12.53 -1.28
C THR A 112 -9.53 -12.61 -2.33
N SER A 113 -9.74 -13.36 -3.41
CA SER A 113 -8.77 -13.42 -4.52
C SER A 113 -8.63 -12.09 -5.26
N SER A 114 -9.74 -11.36 -5.46
CA SER A 114 -9.71 -10.05 -6.12
C SER A 114 -9.04 -9.00 -5.23
N ALA A 115 -9.38 -8.98 -3.94
CA ALA A 115 -8.75 -8.12 -2.94
C ALA A 115 -7.24 -8.38 -2.85
N LYS A 116 -6.81 -9.65 -2.89
CA LYS A 116 -5.39 -10.03 -2.96
C LYS A 116 -4.70 -9.43 -4.19
N GLY A 117 -5.34 -9.45 -5.36
CA GLY A 117 -4.78 -8.83 -6.56
C GLY A 117 -4.49 -7.34 -6.40
N VAL A 118 -5.39 -6.60 -5.73
CA VAL A 118 -5.18 -5.18 -5.39
C VAL A 118 -4.01 -5.02 -4.41
N VAL A 119 -3.89 -5.88 -3.40
CA VAL A 119 -2.77 -5.87 -2.44
C VAL A 119 -1.43 -6.13 -3.14
N ASP A 120 -1.36 -7.14 -4.01
CA ASP A 120 -0.13 -7.51 -4.72
C ASP A 120 0.35 -6.35 -5.63
N ALA A 121 -0.58 -5.69 -6.31
CA ALA A 121 -0.30 -4.51 -7.12
C ALA A 121 0.17 -3.32 -6.26
N SER A 122 -0.49 -3.09 -5.12
CA SER A 122 -0.14 -2.04 -4.15
C SER A 122 1.27 -2.23 -3.58
N PHE A 123 1.60 -3.46 -3.19
CA PHE A 123 2.92 -3.81 -2.67
C PHE A 123 3.99 -3.59 -3.73
N SER A 124 3.70 -3.98 -4.97
CA SER A 124 4.61 -3.78 -6.10
C SER A 124 4.86 -2.28 -6.34
N LEU A 125 3.80 -1.47 -6.36
CA LEU A 125 3.89 -0.01 -6.52
C LEU A 125 4.86 0.60 -5.50
N PHE A 126 4.64 0.38 -4.21
CA PHE A 126 5.45 1.02 -3.17
C PHE A 126 6.87 0.45 -3.06
N LYS A 127 7.06 -0.87 -3.22
CA LYS A 127 8.41 -1.45 -3.22
C LYS A 127 9.25 -0.91 -4.38
N LEU A 128 8.66 -0.80 -5.57
CA LEU A 128 9.33 -0.22 -6.74
C LEU A 128 9.57 1.28 -6.56
N ALA A 129 8.60 2.02 -6.02
CA ALA A 129 8.72 3.46 -5.79
C ALA A 129 9.85 3.79 -4.78
N VAL A 130 9.92 3.05 -3.66
CA VAL A 130 11.02 3.16 -2.69
C VAL A 130 12.36 2.84 -3.35
N SER A 131 12.45 1.74 -4.10
CA SER A 131 13.68 1.37 -4.82
C SER A 131 14.13 2.48 -5.79
N ALA A 132 13.21 3.01 -6.59
CA ALA A 132 13.48 4.09 -7.55
C ALA A 132 13.91 5.38 -6.84
N TYR A 133 13.31 5.72 -5.70
CA TYR A 133 13.71 6.86 -4.88
C TYR A 133 15.16 6.74 -4.40
N VAL A 134 15.57 5.56 -3.92
CA VAL A 134 16.97 5.32 -3.50
C VAL A 134 17.94 5.53 -4.66
N VAL A 135 17.62 5.02 -5.85
CA VAL A 135 18.44 5.20 -7.05
C VAL A 135 18.57 6.67 -7.41
N ARG A 136 17.47 7.43 -7.42
CA ARG A 136 17.48 8.87 -7.74
C ARG A 136 18.27 9.70 -6.74
N ILE A 137 18.15 9.41 -5.45
CA ILE A 137 18.95 10.09 -4.42
C ILE A 137 20.45 9.83 -4.65
N ARG A 138 20.83 8.58 -4.89
CA ARG A 138 22.23 8.20 -5.15
C ARG A 138 22.78 8.94 -6.37
N ALA A 139 22.02 9.00 -7.46
CA ALA A 139 22.41 9.72 -8.66
C ALA A 139 22.66 11.21 -8.37
N ARG A 140 21.76 11.90 -7.65
CA ARG A 140 21.94 13.31 -7.29
C ARG A 140 23.20 13.57 -6.45
N TYR A 141 23.52 12.67 -5.52
CA TYR A 141 24.75 12.78 -4.72
C TYR A 141 26.02 12.36 -5.46
N ALA A 142 25.92 11.70 -6.61
CA ALA A 142 27.08 11.36 -7.45
C ALA A 142 27.47 12.50 -8.40
N CYS A 143 26.51 13.37 -8.76
CA CYS A 143 26.73 14.55 -9.59
C CYS A 143 27.16 15.81 -8.79
N LEU A 144 27.19 15.74 -7.46
CA LEU A 144 27.64 16.80 -6.52
C LEU A 144 28.98 16.42 -5.89
#